data_AF-A0A534W6K7-F1
#
_entry.id   AF-A0A534W6K7-F1
#
_cell.length_a   1.000
_cell.length_b   1.000
_cell.length_c   1.000
_cell.angle_alpha   90.00
_cell.angle_beta   90.00
_cell.angle_gamma   90.00
#
_symmetry.space_group_name_H-M   'P 1'
#
loop_
_entity.id
_entity.type
_entity.pdbx_description
1 polymer ?
#
loop_
_entity_poly.entity_id
_entity_poly.type
_entity_poly.pdbx_seq_one_letter_code
_entity_poly.pdbx_strand_id
1 'polypeptide(L)'
;MGGIAAAVLLGIAAGAATSDSTPVMARQEKFLYLLRSYPQRPPRDTLGQVEQLVQQGDFPDHDRAEAWLGSAWLALQERQAARRWFERVARDHPGSVWVERSWLGLGDAAAQERRYGIALAWYAKARNAPDAAVREMGRVSEQSTLTLRERQRWAWTAGGVALVIVGLLAASLGRHRPLRLWPLPAEAHILLPVLAVLALLSVRQDPAPRAAILELCMGAAFLVTLSGLRLRAASPRGAARAVHAAGTLAALGALAYVAVYRGELVGMVLETLRAGPG
;
A
#
# COMPACT_ATOMS: atom_id res chain seq x y z
N MET A 1 -89.42 -32.65 -6.95
CA MET A 1 -88.44 -33.56 -6.34
C MET A 1 -87.22 -33.62 -7.24
N GLY A 2 -86.03 -33.30 -6.72
CA GLY A 2 -84.70 -33.56 -7.30
C GLY A 2 -84.31 -32.70 -8.53
N GLY A 3 -83.16 -32.03 -8.61
CA GLY A 3 -82.00 -31.97 -7.74
C GLY A 3 -81.13 -30.77 -8.11
N ILE A 4 -80.58 -30.16 -7.06
CA ILE A 4 -79.65 -29.03 -7.05
C ILE A 4 -78.22 -29.60 -6.97
N ALA A 5 -77.24 -28.81 -7.41
CA ALA A 5 -75.81 -28.86 -7.05
C ALA A 5 -74.87 -29.64 -8.00
N ALA A 6 -74.26 -28.91 -8.93
CA ALA A 6 -72.91 -29.16 -9.42
C ALA A 6 -72.09 -27.89 -9.20
N ALA A 7 -71.61 -27.72 -7.96
CA ALA A 7 -70.79 -26.59 -7.53
C ALA A 7 -69.35 -27.07 -7.27
N VAL A 8 -68.41 -26.45 -7.99
CA VAL A 8 -67.10 -26.00 -7.51
C VAL A 8 -66.28 -27.03 -6.70
N LEU A 9 -65.46 -27.81 -7.42
CA LEU A 9 -64.27 -28.49 -6.88
C LEU A 9 -63.01 -27.94 -7.57
N LEU A 10 -62.73 -26.64 -7.36
CA LEU A 10 -61.42 -26.03 -7.61
C LEU A 10 -60.78 -25.75 -6.24
N GLY A 11 -60.43 -26.84 -5.55
CA GLY A 11 -59.88 -26.83 -4.20
C GLY A 11 -58.36 -26.83 -4.19
N ILE A 12 -57.77 -25.67 -3.90
CA ILE A 12 -56.64 -25.50 -2.98
C ILE A 12 -55.42 -26.41 -3.22
N ALA A 13 -54.58 -26.05 -4.20
CA ALA A 13 -53.21 -26.58 -4.33
C ALA A 13 -52.17 -25.45 -4.50
N ALA A 14 -52.46 -24.24 -3.97
CA ALA A 14 -51.62 -23.05 -4.16
C ALA A 14 -50.88 -22.59 -2.88
N GLY A 15 -50.92 -23.36 -1.78
CA GLY A 15 -50.51 -22.87 -0.45
C GLY A 15 -49.12 -23.23 0.05
N ALA A 16 -48.35 -24.09 -0.62
CA ALA A 16 -47.16 -24.71 -0.02
C ALA A 16 -45.81 -24.19 -0.53
N ALA A 17 -45.77 -23.23 -1.46
CA ALA A 17 -44.52 -22.77 -2.08
C ALA A 17 -43.90 -21.50 -1.45
N THR A 18 -44.50 -20.93 -0.39
CA THR A 18 -44.06 -19.64 0.18
C THR A 18 -43.20 -19.76 1.45
N SER A 19 -42.98 -20.96 1.99
CA SER A 19 -42.24 -21.13 3.26
C SER A 19 -40.70 -21.07 3.11
N ASP A 20 -40.15 -21.33 1.91
CA ASP A 20 -38.69 -21.43 1.71
C ASP A 20 -37.98 -20.09 1.46
N SER A 21 -38.71 -19.02 1.12
CA SER A 21 -38.10 -17.69 0.86
C SER A 21 -37.78 -16.90 2.13
N THR A 22 -38.42 -17.22 3.26
CA THR A 22 -38.26 -16.51 4.54
C THR A 22 -36.80 -16.44 5.03
N PRO A 23 -36.03 -17.55 5.09
CA PRO A 23 -34.64 -17.49 5.55
C PRO A 23 -33.73 -16.69 4.61
N VAL A 24 -33.97 -16.74 3.30
CA VAL A 24 -33.18 -16.02 2.30
C VAL A 24 -33.38 -14.51 2.44
N MET A 25 -34.63 -14.06 2.61
CA MET A 25 -34.95 -12.63 2.80
C MET A 25 -34.42 -12.10 4.13
N ALA A 26 -34.53 -12.88 5.21
CA ALA A 26 -33.97 -12.50 6.51
C ALA A 26 -32.44 -12.26 6.45
N ARG A 27 -31.70 -13.05 5.66
CA ARG A 27 -30.26 -12.82 5.44
C ARG A 27 -29.99 -11.52 4.69
N GLN A 28 -30.73 -11.25 3.62
CA GLN A 28 -30.59 -10.01 2.85
C GLN A 28 -30.88 -8.78 3.72
N GLU A 29 -32.00 -8.79 4.46
CA GLU A 29 -32.35 -7.70 5.38
C GLU A 29 -31.26 -7.48 6.43
N LYS A 30 -30.72 -8.56 7.00
CA LYS A 30 -29.62 -8.48 7.96
C LYS A 30 -28.35 -7.91 7.34
N PHE A 31 -28.01 -8.27 6.10
CA PHE A 31 -26.89 -7.67 5.37
C PHE A 31 -27.09 -6.16 5.17
N LEU A 32 -28.26 -5.73 4.70
CA LEU A 32 -28.57 -4.31 4.51
C LEU A 32 -28.55 -3.52 5.84
N TYR A 33 -29.02 -4.14 6.93
CA TYR A 33 -28.91 -3.58 8.28
C TYR A 33 -27.45 -3.40 8.70
N LEU A 34 -26.58 -4.39 8.44
CA LEU A 34 -25.15 -4.34 8.73
C LEU A 34 -24.45 -3.21 7.98
N LEU A 35 -24.76 -3.03 6.68
CA LEU A 35 -24.21 -1.93 5.89
C LEU A 35 -24.59 -0.55 6.43
N ARG A 36 -25.88 -0.36 6.77
CA ARG A 36 -26.37 0.89 7.37
C ARG A 36 -25.76 1.15 8.76
N SER A 37 -25.56 0.05 9.48
CA SER A 37 -24.88 -0.13 10.77
C SER A 37 -23.43 0.27 10.89
N TYR A 38 -22.73 0.23 9.76
CA TYR A 38 -21.29 0.08 9.74
C TYR A 38 -20.55 1.24 10.44
N PRO A 39 -20.93 2.53 10.25
CA PRO A 39 -20.24 3.64 10.89
C PRO A 39 -20.37 3.69 12.43
N GLN A 40 -21.36 3.00 13.01
CA GLN A 40 -21.62 3.04 14.46
C GLN A 40 -20.96 1.89 15.23
N ARG A 41 -20.30 0.95 14.54
CA ARG A 41 -19.78 -0.29 15.13
C ARG A 41 -18.28 -0.42 14.91
N PRO A 42 -17.57 -1.18 15.76
CA PRO A 42 -16.21 -1.59 15.44
C PRO A 42 -16.19 -2.30 14.07
N PRO A 43 -15.32 -1.89 13.13
CA PRO A 43 -15.32 -2.43 11.78
C PRO A 43 -15.20 -3.95 11.74
N ARG A 44 -14.30 -4.53 12.55
CA ARG A 44 -14.05 -5.99 12.59
C ARG A 44 -15.26 -6.80 13.03
N ASP A 45 -16.06 -6.28 13.98
CA ASP A 45 -17.27 -6.97 14.45
C ASP A 45 -18.33 -7.05 13.35
N THR A 46 -18.48 -5.95 12.58
CA THR A 46 -19.41 -5.93 11.45
C THR A 46 -18.94 -6.86 10.33
N LEU A 47 -17.64 -6.88 10.04
CA LEU A 47 -17.06 -7.80 9.06
C LEU A 47 -17.31 -9.25 9.45
N GLY A 48 -17.04 -9.65 10.69
CA GLY A 48 -17.30 -11.02 11.15
C GLY A 48 -18.77 -11.43 11.02
N GLN A 49 -19.71 -10.50 11.27
CA GLN A 49 -21.15 -10.76 11.09
C GLN A 49 -21.54 -10.93 9.62
N VAL A 50 -20.96 -10.15 8.70
CA VAL A 50 -21.20 -10.30 7.26
C VAL A 50 -20.55 -11.57 6.73
N GLU A 51 -19.34 -11.92 7.18
CA GLU A 51 -18.69 -13.19 6.83
C GLU A 51 -19.52 -14.40 7.26
N GLN A 52 -20.09 -14.36 8.48
CA GLN A 52 -20.99 -15.41 8.96
C GLN A 52 -22.26 -15.50 8.09
N LEU A 53 -22.84 -14.37 7.65
CA LEU A 53 -23.99 -14.38 6.76
C LEU A 53 -23.69 -15.05 5.41
N VAL A 54 -22.55 -14.70 4.81
CA VAL A 54 -22.07 -15.31 3.56
C VAL A 54 -21.86 -16.82 3.74
N GLN A 55 -21.29 -17.25 4.88
CA GLN A 55 -21.09 -18.67 5.17
C GLN A 55 -22.40 -19.45 5.40
N GLN A 56 -23.48 -18.78 5.82
CA GLN A 56 -24.78 -19.43 6.03
C GLN A 56 -25.46 -19.84 4.71
N GLY A 57 -25.08 -19.27 3.58
CA GLY A 57 -25.57 -19.63 2.25
C GLY A 57 -26.11 -18.45 1.46
N ASP A 58 -26.75 -18.76 0.32
CA ASP A 58 -27.05 -17.79 -0.73
C ASP A 58 -28.19 -16.80 -0.39
N PHE A 59 -28.09 -15.58 -0.90
CA PHE A 59 -29.10 -14.52 -0.81
C PHE A 59 -28.91 -13.49 -1.94
N PRO A 60 -29.94 -12.69 -2.31
CA PRO A 60 -29.88 -11.87 -3.53
C PRO A 60 -28.72 -10.87 -3.66
N ASP A 61 -28.07 -10.52 -2.56
CA ASP A 61 -26.90 -9.61 -2.51
C ASP A 61 -25.62 -10.35 -2.06
N HIS A 62 -25.53 -11.67 -2.24
CA HIS A 62 -24.39 -12.48 -1.78
C HIS A 62 -23.07 -12.02 -2.43
N ASP A 63 -23.07 -11.86 -3.75
CA ASP A 63 -21.93 -11.36 -4.53
C ASP A 63 -21.48 -9.95 -4.11
N ARG A 64 -22.46 -9.07 -3.83
CA ARG A 64 -22.24 -7.72 -3.30
C ARG A 64 -21.62 -7.77 -1.91
N ALA A 65 -22.07 -8.67 -1.06
CA ALA A 65 -21.55 -8.83 0.30
C ALA A 65 -20.09 -9.27 0.28
N GLU A 66 -19.73 -10.22 -0.58
CA GLU A 66 -18.34 -10.66 -0.76
C GLU A 66 -17.44 -9.53 -1.30
N ALA A 67 -17.91 -8.77 -2.29
CA ALA A 67 -17.17 -7.63 -2.82
C ALA A 67 -16.99 -6.52 -1.77
N TRP A 68 -18.04 -6.25 -0.98
CA TRP A 68 -17.98 -5.28 0.12
C TRP A 68 -17.00 -5.72 1.21
N LEU A 69 -16.97 -7.01 1.57
CA LEU A 69 -15.98 -7.57 2.49
C LEU A 69 -14.55 -7.32 1.98
N GLY A 70 -14.30 -7.55 0.69
CA GLY A 70 -13.02 -7.25 0.05
C GLY A 70 -12.62 -5.77 0.24
N SER A 71 -13.52 -4.84 -0.07
CA SER A 71 -13.27 -3.40 0.08
C SER A 71 -13.05 -2.98 1.52
N ALA A 72 -13.82 -3.52 2.45
CA ALA A 72 -13.73 -3.16 3.85
C ALA A 72 -12.45 -3.72 4.51
N TRP A 73 -12.05 -4.95 4.18
CA TRP A 73 -10.74 -5.49 4.59
C TRP A 73 -9.58 -4.67 4.01
N LEU A 74 -9.71 -4.19 2.77
CA LEU A 74 -8.70 -3.32 2.17
C LEU A 74 -8.59 -1.97 2.89
N ALA A 75 -9.72 -1.38 3.31
CA ALA A 75 -9.73 -0.16 4.10
C ALA A 75 -9.05 -0.33 5.47
N LEU A 76 -9.11 -1.54 6.05
CA LEU A 76 -8.37 -1.92 7.26
C LEU A 76 -6.90 -2.29 7.03
N GLN A 77 -6.37 -2.10 5.81
CA GLN A 77 -5.01 -2.46 5.41
C GLN A 77 -4.71 -3.98 5.47
N GLU A 78 -5.75 -4.83 5.58
CA GLU A 78 -5.67 -6.29 5.62
C GLU A 78 -5.68 -6.85 4.18
N ARG A 79 -4.64 -6.51 3.43
CA ARG A 79 -4.50 -6.72 1.97
C ARG A 79 -4.69 -8.18 1.53
N GLN A 80 -4.22 -9.14 2.32
CA GLN A 80 -4.39 -10.57 2.00
C GLN A 80 -5.85 -11.02 2.15
N ALA A 81 -6.54 -10.59 3.21
CA ALA A 81 -7.95 -10.90 3.41
C ALA A 81 -8.80 -10.27 2.30
N ALA A 82 -8.55 -9.00 1.98
CA ALA A 82 -9.19 -8.30 0.88
C ALA A 82 -9.07 -9.04 -0.45
N ARG A 83 -7.85 -9.47 -0.80
CA ARG A 83 -7.57 -10.22 -2.03
C ARG A 83 -8.36 -11.53 -2.10
N ARG A 84 -8.38 -12.31 -1.01
CA ARG A 84 -9.13 -13.58 -0.97
C ARG A 84 -10.61 -13.36 -1.27
N TRP A 85 -11.20 -12.31 -0.69
CA TRP A 85 -12.60 -11.96 -0.93
C TRP A 85 -12.86 -11.51 -2.38
N PHE A 86 -12.04 -10.62 -2.93
CA PHE A 86 -12.18 -10.21 -4.34
C PHE A 86 -11.95 -11.36 -5.34
N GLU A 87 -10.98 -12.25 -5.08
CA GLU A 87 -10.75 -13.44 -5.89
C GLU A 87 -11.92 -14.43 -5.80
N ARG A 88 -12.57 -14.50 -4.63
CA ARG A 88 -13.77 -15.33 -4.43
C ARG A 88 -14.94 -14.81 -5.25
N VAL A 89 -15.22 -13.51 -5.25
CA VAL A 89 -16.26 -12.89 -6.11
C VAL A 89 -16.06 -13.28 -7.57
N ALA A 90 -14.83 -13.17 -8.08
CA ALA A 90 -14.52 -13.51 -9.47
C ALA A 90 -14.69 -15.01 -9.80
N ARG A 91 -14.50 -15.89 -8.81
CA ARG A 91 -14.59 -17.34 -8.97
C ARG A 91 -16.02 -17.85 -8.83
N ASP A 92 -16.70 -17.42 -7.78
CA ASP A 92 -17.99 -17.93 -7.35
C ASP A 92 -19.14 -17.20 -8.07
N HIS A 93 -18.91 -15.97 -8.55
CA HIS A 93 -19.91 -15.13 -9.20
C HIS A 93 -19.43 -14.51 -10.54
N PRO A 94 -18.94 -15.28 -11.53
CA PRO A 94 -18.26 -14.75 -12.72
C PRO A 94 -19.11 -13.81 -13.61
N GLY A 95 -20.45 -13.89 -13.52
CA GLY A 95 -21.38 -13.02 -14.25
C GLY A 95 -21.85 -11.78 -13.46
N SER A 96 -21.39 -11.61 -12.22
CA SER A 96 -21.80 -10.49 -11.38
C SER A 96 -21.13 -9.18 -11.80
N VAL A 97 -21.88 -8.08 -11.74
CA VAL A 97 -21.36 -6.71 -11.91
C VAL A 97 -20.29 -6.36 -10.86
N TRP A 98 -20.26 -7.08 -9.73
CA TRP A 98 -19.27 -6.89 -8.67
C TRP A 98 -17.90 -7.50 -9.00
N VAL A 99 -17.81 -8.38 -10.01
CA VAL A 99 -16.53 -8.91 -10.50
C VAL A 99 -15.66 -7.79 -11.07
N GLU A 100 -16.27 -6.90 -11.86
CA GLU A 100 -15.56 -5.77 -12.48
C GLU A 100 -15.01 -4.81 -11.41
N ARG A 101 -15.83 -4.51 -10.41
CA ARG A 101 -15.42 -3.68 -9.25
C ARG A 101 -14.33 -4.35 -8.42
N SER A 102 -14.35 -5.67 -8.32
CA SER A 102 -13.32 -6.44 -7.61
C SER A 102 -11.95 -6.34 -8.31
N TRP A 103 -11.89 -6.09 -9.62
CA TRP A 103 -10.61 -5.85 -10.30
C TRP A 103 -9.94 -4.56 -9.83
N LEU A 104 -10.71 -3.50 -9.55
CA LEU A 104 -10.18 -2.28 -8.94
C LEU A 104 -9.60 -2.58 -7.55
N GLY A 105 -10.35 -3.30 -6.72
CA GLY A 105 -9.90 -3.69 -5.38
C GLY A 105 -8.64 -4.57 -5.38
N LEU A 106 -8.50 -5.48 -6.35
CA LEU A 106 -7.28 -6.28 -6.55
C LEU A 106 -6.10 -5.42 -7.00
N GLY A 107 -6.34 -4.45 -7.89
CA GLY A 107 -5.37 -3.45 -8.30
C GLY A 107 -4.88 -2.63 -7.11
N ASP A 108 -5.80 -2.10 -6.31
CA ASP A 108 -5.52 -1.28 -5.13
C ASP A 108 -4.74 -2.07 -4.07
N ALA A 109 -5.15 -3.32 -3.80
CA ALA A 109 -4.43 -4.21 -2.91
C ALA A 109 -2.98 -4.46 -3.39
N ALA A 110 -2.79 -4.70 -4.69
CA ALA A 110 -1.45 -4.89 -5.27
C ALA A 110 -0.61 -3.59 -5.25
N ALA A 111 -1.24 -2.43 -5.45
CA ALA A 111 -0.58 -1.13 -5.38
C ALA A 111 -0.11 -0.81 -3.95
N GLN A 112 -0.93 -1.10 -2.93
CA GLN A 112 -0.54 -0.96 -1.52
C GLN A 112 0.57 -1.95 -1.11
N GLU A 113 0.73 -3.08 -1.81
CA GLU A 113 1.88 -3.99 -1.65
C GLU A 113 3.13 -3.53 -2.41
N ARG A 114 3.09 -2.36 -3.08
CA ARG A 114 4.13 -1.85 -3.99
C ARG A 114 4.45 -2.82 -5.13
N ARG A 115 3.50 -3.70 -5.47
CA ARG A 115 3.57 -4.64 -6.62
C ARG A 115 2.95 -3.99 -7.85
N TYR A 116 3.48 -2.83 -8.25
CA TYR A 116 2.85 -1.98 -9.27
C TYR A 116 2.67 -2.67 -10.62
N GLY A 117 3.53 -3.63 -10.99
CA GLY A 117 3.33 -4.40 -12.22
C GLY A 117 2.03 -5.19 -12.23
N ILE A 118 1.66 -5.79 -11.09
CA ILE A 118 0.41 -6.55 -10.94
C ILE A 118 -0.78 -5.60 -10.82
N ALA A 119 -0.62 -4.50 -10.08
CA ALA A 119 -1.65 -3.48 -9.97
C ALA A 119 -2.06 -2.94 -11.36
N LEU A 120 -1.07 -2.59 -12.19
CA LEU A 120 -1.31 -2.11 -13.56
C LEU A 120 -2.01 -3.16 -14.44
N ALA A 121 -1.71 -4.45 -14.27
CA ALA A 121 -2.41 -5.51 -14.99
C ALA A 121 -3.91 -5.57 -14.61
N TRP A 122 -4.23 -5.41 -13.32
CA TRP A 122 -5.62 -5.34 -12.84
C TRP A 122 -6.34 -4.08 -13.30
N TYR A 123 -5.70 -2.92 -13.23
CA TYR A 123 -6.30 -1.68 -13.72
C TYR A 123 -6.51 -1.69 -15.24
N ALA A 124 -5.62 -2.32 -16.00
CA ALA A 124 -5.82 -2.53 -17.43
C ALA A 124 -7.06 -3.40 -17.71
N LYS A 125 -7.33 -4.40 -16.86
CA LYS A 125 -8.57 -5.19 -16.93
C LYS A 125 -9.80 -4.32 -16.61
N ALA A 126 -9.74 -3.53 -15.55
CA ALA A 126 -10.80 -2.59 -15.16
C ALA A 126 -11.09 -1.53 -16.24
N ARG A 127 -10.07 -1.02 -16.93
CA ARG A 127 -10.21 -0.07 -18.03
C ARG A 127 -11.02 -0.62 -19.21
N ASN A 128 -11.07 -1.95 -19.36
CA ASN A 128 -11.85 -2.63 -20.40
C ASN A 128 -13.19 -3.18 -19.87
N ALA A 129 -13.59 -2.83 -18.65
CA ALA A 129 -14.83 -3.30 -18.05
C ALA A 129 -16.08 -2.74 -18.78
N PRO A 130 -17.17 -3.50 -18.88
CA PRO A 130 -18.47 -3.00 -19.34
C PRO A 130 -19.03 -1.81 -18.55
N ASP A 131 -18.86 -1.74 -17.23
CA ASP A 131 -19.30 -0.60 -16.41
C ASP A 131 -18.41 0.64 -16.66
N ALA A 132 -19.03 1.75 -17.08
CA ALA A 132 -18.35 3.01 -17.37
C ALA A 132 -17.65 3.61 -16.14
N ALA A 133 -18.23 3.47 -14.95
CA ALA A 133 -17.61 3.96 -13.72
C ALA A 133 -16.35 3.15 -13.39
N VAL A 134 -16.39 1.83 -13.57
CA VAL A 134 -15.23 0.95 -13.35
C VAL A 134 -14.11 1.27 -14.34
N ARG A 135 -14.44 1.51 -15.63
CA ARG A 135 -13.44 1.91 -16.63
C ARG A 135 -12.71 3.19 -16.26
N GLU A 136 -13.46 4.22 -15.87
CA GLU A 136 -12.88 5.52 -15.56
C GLU A 136 -12.03 5.47 -14.29
N MET A 137 -12.52 4.79 -13.24
CA MET A 137 -11.72 4.55 -12.04
C MET A 137 -10.45 3.75 -12.36
N GLY A 138 -10.54 2.73 -13.22
CA GLY A 138 -9.38 1.96 -13.68
C GLY A 138 -8.34 2.84 -14.37
N ARG A 139 -8.77 3.75 -15.25
CA ARG A 139 -7.89 4.71 -15.94
C ARG A 139 -7.19 5.66 -14.96
N VAL A 140 -7.93 6.22 -14.01
CA VAL A 140 -7.38 7.14 -13.00
C VAL A 140 -6.38 6.43 -12.09
N SER A 141 -6.73 5.24 -11.60
CA SER A 141 -5.85 4.45 -10.73
C SER A 141 -4.60 3.91 -11.45
N GLU A 142 -4.70 3.60 -12.74
CA GLU A 142 -3.55 3.24 -13.57
C GLU A 142 -2.56 4.41 -13.67
N GLN A 143 -3.05 5.62 -13.97
CA GLN A 143 -2.22 6.82 -14.08
C GLN A 143 -1.49 7.14 -12.77
N SER A 144 -2.21 7.11 -11.63
CA SER A 144 -1.58 7.34 -10.32
C SER A 144 -0.52 6.27 -10.03
N THR A 145 -0.80 5.00 -10.34
CA THR A 145 0.11 3.87 -10.12
C THR A 145 1.38 3.95 -10.99
N LEU A 146 1.28 4.45 -12.22
CA LEU A 146 2.46 4.69 -13.07
C LEU A 146 3.44 5.67 -12.41
N THR A 147 2.93 6.78 -11.85
CA THR A 147 3.79 7.75 -11.15
C THR A 147 4.46 7.13 -9.91
N LEU A 148 3.76 6.26 -9.17
CA LEU A 148 4.32 5.54 -8.03
C LEU A 148 5.41 4.55 -8.45
N ARG A 149 5.21 3.85 -9.57
CA ARG A 149 6.20 2.93 -10.15
C ARG A 149 7.45 3.66 -10.61
N GLU A 150 7.30 4.84 -11.23
CA GLU A 150 8.44 5.68 -11.62
C GLU A 150 9.23 6.14 -10.39
N ARG A 151 8.56 6.65 -9.36
CA ARG A 151 9.20 7.01 -8.09
C ARG A 151 9.94 5.82 -7.46
N GLN A 152 9.35 4.62 -7.51
CA GLN A 152 10.01 3.41 -7.05
C GLN A 152 11.27 3.11 -7.84
N ARG A 153 11.23 3.21 -9.17
CA ARG A 153 12.41 3.02 -10.03
C ARG A 153 13.51 4.03 -9.71
N TRP A 154 13.16 5.30 -9.55
CA TRP A 154 14.10 6.33 -9.11
C TRP A 154 14.71 6.02 -7.75
N ALA A 155 13.92 5.51 -6.81
CA ALA A 155 14.40 5.10 -5.50
C ALA A 155 15.39 3.93 -5.58
N TRP A 156 15.11 2.92 -6.42
CA TRP A 156 16.03 1.82 -6.68
C TRP A 156 17.33 2.30 -7.34
N THR A 157 17.25 3.21 -8.31
CA THR A 157 18.46 3.77 -8.95
C THR A 157 19.29 4.58 -7.97
N ALA A 158 18.66 5.40 -7.13
CA ALA A 158 19.34 6.17 -6.10
C ALA A 158 20.02 5.25 -5.07
N GLY A 159 19.31 4.23 -4.58
CA GLY A 159 19.87 3.22 -3.68
C GLY A 159 21.07 2.49 -4.30
N GLY A 160 20.97 2.09 -5.58
CA GLY A 160 22.07 1.48 -6.33
C GLY A 160 23.30 2.38 -6.43
N VAL A 161 23.11 3.66 -6.76
CA VAL A 161 24.20 4.66 -6.82
C VAL A 161 24.87 4.81 -5.46
N ALA A 162 24.10 4.93 -4.37
CA ALA A 162 24.63 5.03 -3.02
C ALA A 162 25.49 3.81 -2.65
N LEU A 163 25.01 2.60 -2.97
CA LEU A 163 25.75 1.34 -2.74
C LEU A 163 27.06 1.27 -3.52
N VAL A 164 27.06 1.69 -4.79
CA VAL A 164 28.29 1.75 -5.61
C VAL A 164 29.31 2.70 -4.99
N ILE A 165 28.89 3.88 -4.55
CA ILE A 165 29.78 4.87 -3.93
C ILE A 165 30.35 4.31 -2.62
N VAL A 166 29.52 3.74 -1.75
CA VAL A 166 29.96 3.06 -0.52
C VAL A 166 30.97 1.96 -0.82
N GLY A 167 30.69 1.11 -1.82
CA GLY A 167 31.58 0.03 -2.24
C GLY A 167 32.93 0.54 -2.72
N LEU A 168 32.97 1.61 -3.52
CA LEU A 168 34.19 2.25 -3.97
C LEU A 168 34.99 2.85 -2.80
N LEU A 169 34.32 3.49 -1.84
CA LEU A 169 34.95 4.02 -0.63
C LEU A 169 35.58 2.88 0.19
N ALA A 170 34.83 1.83 0.47
CA ALA A 170 35.30 0.67 1.22
C ALA A 170 36.46 -0.07 0.51
N ALA A 171 36.35 -0.29 -0.81
CA ALA A 171 37.41 -0.92 -1.60
C ALA A 171 38.70 -0.07 -1.61
N SER A 172 38.57 1.26 -1.68
CA SER A 172 39.74 2.15 -1.60
C SER A 172 40.44 2.05 -0.25
N LEU A 173 39.68 1.95 0.85
CA LEU A 173 40.23 1.78 2.20
C LEU A 173 40.98 0.44 2.34
N GLY A 174 40.44 -0.64 1.76
CA GLY A 174 41.08 -1.96 1.80
C GLY A 174 42.46 -2.02 1.13
N ARG A 175 42.73 -1.15 0.15
CA ARG A 175 44.04 -1.07 -0.53
C ARG A 175 45.11 -0.39 0.32
N HIS A 176 44.74 0.37 1.34
CA HIS A 176 45.66 1.13 2.19
C HIS A 176 45.66 0.53 3.61
N ARG A 177 46.40 -0.58 3.81
CA ARG A 177 46.57 -1.22 5.13
C ARG A 177 47.72 -0.60 5.94
N PRO A 178 47.62 -0.55 7.29
CA PRO A 178 46.48 -0.88 8.16
C PRO A 178 45.58 0.33 8.51
N LEU A 179 44.26 0.14 8.46
CA LEU A 179 43.26 1.14 8.84
C LEU A 179 43.24 1.34 10.35
N ARG A 180 43.62 2.53 10.82
CA ARG A 180 43.36 2.96 12.21
C ARG A 180 42.05 3.72 12.26
N LEU A 181 40.99 3.06 12.74
CA LEU A 181 39.69 3.69 13.00
C LEU A 181 39.76 4.76 14.09
N TRP A 182 40.80 4.69 14.93
CA TRP A 182 41.06 5.64 15.99
C TRP A 182 42.33 6.46 15.71
N PRO A 183 42.29 7.80 15.88
CA PRO A 183 41.11 8.63 16.19
C PRO A 183 40.16 8.77 14.99
N LEU A 184 38.88 9.03 15.28
CA LEU A 184 37.86 9.31 14.26
C LEU A 184 38.27 10.51 13.37
N PRO A 185 37.86 10.53 12.10
CA PRO A 185 38.13 11.67 11.22
C PRO A 185 37.45 12.95 11.74
N ALA A 186 38.04 14.11 11.48
CA ALA A 186 37.58 15.39 11.99
C ALA A 186 36.14 15.71 11.54
N GLU A 187 35.80 15.32 10.31
CA GLU A 187 34.46 15.49 9.73
C GLU A 187 33.39 14.74 10.54
N ALA A 188 33.70 13.53 11.03
CA ALA A 188 32.78 12.74 11.84
C ALA A 188 32.57 13.39 13.21
N HIS A 189 33.61 13.95 13.83
CA HIS A 189 33.48 14.66 15.11
C HIS A 189 32.55 15.87 15.02
N ILE A 190 32.55 16.58 13.88
CA ILE A 190 31.68 17.75 13.68
C ILE A 190 30.23 17.32 13.42
N LEU A 191 30.01 16.30 12.60
CA LEU A 191 28.67 15.94 12.14
C LEU A 191 27.93 14.98 13.08
N LEU A 192 28.61 14.08 13.78
CA LEU A 192 27.96 13.10 14.66
C LEU A 192 27.07 13.73 15.75
N PRO A 193 27.48 14.80 16.45
CA PRO A 193 26.62 15.46 17.43
C PRO A 193 25.33 16.02 16.80
N VAL A 194 25.43 16.63 15.63
CA VAL A 194 24.26 17.17 14.90
C VAL A 194 23.30 16.05 14.51
N LEU A 195 23.83 14.96 13.96
CA LEU A 195 23.03 13.78 13.60
C LEU A 195 22.38 13.12 14.82
N ALA A 196 23.09 13.07 15.96
CA ALA A 196 22.54 12.55 17.21
C ALA A 196 21.38 13.39 17.74
N VAL A 197 21.49 14.72 17.68
CA VAL A 197 20.39 15.63 18.06
C VAL A 197 19.19 15.45 17.13
N LEU A 198 19.40 15.38 15.81
CA LEU A 198 18.31 15.12 14.85
C LEU A 198 17.62 13.78 15.10
N ALA A 199 18.39 12.72 15.35
CA ALA A 199 17.86 11.41 15.71
C ALA A 199 17.03 11.46 17.01
N LEU A 200 17.50 12.18 18.03
CA LEU A 200 16.79 12.35 19.30
C LEU A 200 15.48 13.13 19.13
N LEU A 201 15.50 14.23 18.37
CA LEU A 201 14.32 15.03 18.09
C LEU A 201 13.26 14.24 17.30
N SER A 202 13.69 13.29 16.47
CA SER A 202 12.77 12.44 15.70
C SER A 202 11.93 11.49 16.56
N VAL A 203 12.33 11.19 17.81
CA VAL A 203 11.61 10.27 18.69
C VAL A 203 10.18 10.74 19.00
N ARG A 204 9.96 12.07 18.99
CA ARG A 204 8.66 12.71 19.24
C ARG A 204 7.79 12.85 17.99
N GLN A 205 8.30 12.51 16.82
CA GLN A 205 7.58 12.61 15.56
C GLN A 205 6.76 11.35 15.30
N ASP A 206 5.82 11.45 14.35
CA ASP A 206 5.08 10.31 13.83
C ASP A 206 6.02 9.18 13.38
N PRO A 207 5.59 7.90 13.46
CA PRO A 207 6.45 6.76 13.21
C PRO A 207 7.04 6.75 11.79
N ALA A 208 6.31 7.27 10.80
CA ALA A 208 6.75 7.33 9.41
C ALA A 208 7.90 8.36 9.20
N PRO A 209 7.77 9.65 9.55
CA PRO A 209 8.89 10.59 9.54
C PRO A 209 10.08 10.14 10.38
N ARG A 210 9.82 9.57 11.55
CA ARG A 210 10.87 9.10 12.47
C ARG A 210 11.78 8.06 11.81
N ALA A 211 11.21 7.04 11.16
CA ALA A 211 11.99 6.01 10.49
C ALA A 211 12.89 6.59 9.38
N ALA A 212 12.35 7.50 8.57
CA ALA A 212 13.11 8.17 7.50
C ALA A 212 14.28 9.01 8.07
N ILE A 213 14.05 9.77 9.14
CA ILE A 213 15.09 10.60 9.77
C ILE A 213 16.19 9.72 10.36
N LEU A 214 15.85 8.61 11.03
CA LEU A 214 16.83 7.70 11.60
C LEU A 214 17.66 7.00 10.52
N GLU A 215 17.03 6.52 9.44
CA GLU A 215 17.75 5.94 8.30
C GLU A 215 18.72 6.94 7.67
N LEU A 216 18.29 8.19 7.50
CA LEU A 216 19.14 9.27 6.97
C LEU A 216 20.31 9.57 7.92
N CYS A 217 20.07 9.66 9.23
CA CYS A 217 21.11 9.95 10.21
C CYS A 217 22.17 8.83 10.26
N MET A 218 21.74 7.57 10.29
CA MET A 218 22.66 6.43 10.27
C MET A 218 23.46 6.37 8.95
N GLY A 219 22.80 6.56 7.82
CA GLY A 219 23.44 6.56 6.51
C GLY A 219 24.45 7.71 6.36
N ALA A 220 24.11 8.91 6.81
CA ALA A 220 24.99 10.07 6.80
C ALA A 220 26.21 9.87 7.71
N ALA A 221 26.01 9.37 8.94
CA ALA A 221 27.09 9.08 9.87
C ALA A 221 28.10 8.07 9.27
N PHE A 222 27.58 7.03 8.63
CA PHE A 222 28.39 6.01 7.97
C PHE A 222 29.18 6.58 6.78
N LEU A 223 28.53 7.33 5.88
CA LEU A 223 29.17 7.96 4.73
C LEU A 223 30.27 8.94 5.13
N VAL A 224 30.01 9.80 6.11
CA VAL A 224 30.97 10.78 6.62
C VAL A 224 32.19 10.07 7.20
N THR A 225 31.98 8.99 7.96
CA THR A 225 33.07 8.21 8.54
C THR A 225 33.93 7.57 7.45
N LEU A 226 33.33 6.89 6.47
CA LEU A 226 34.07 6.30 5.34
C LEU A 226 34.81 7.36 4.51
N SER A 227 34.16 8.49 4.28
CA SER A 227 34.70 9.62 3.53
C SER A 227 35.95 10.20 4.21
N GLY A 228 35.86 10.48 5.52
CA GLY A 228 37.00 11.00 6.30
C GLY A 228 38.16 10.01 6.41
N LEU A 229 37.86 8.72 6.61
CA LEU A 229 38.89 7.68 6.61
C LEU A 229 39.62 7.60 5.26
N ARG A 230 38.90 7.72 4.14
CA ARG A 230 39.51 7.71 2.80
C ARG A 230 40.37 8.94 2.56
N LEU A 231 39.88 10.13 2.93
CA LEU A 231 40.64 11.38 2.78
C LEU A 231 41.96 11.32 3.55
N ARG A 232 41.94 10.74 4.77
CA ARG A 232 43.14 10.53 5.58
C ARG A 232 44.11 9.53 4.95
N ALA A 233 43.60 8.41 4.42
CA ALA A 233 44.44 7.36 3.85
C ALA A 233 45.08 7.77 2.51
N ALA A 234 44.32 8.42 1.62
CA ALA A 234 44.76 8.72 0.26
C ALA A 234 45.42 10.10 0.09
N SER A 235 45.21 11.03 1.04
CA SER A 235 45.65 12.44 0.95
C SER A 235 45.44 13.07 -0.45
N PRO A 236 44.24 12.95 -1.06
CA PRO A 236 44.05 13.34 -2.45
C PRO A 236 44.22 14.85 -2.65
N ARG A 237 44.90 15.25 -3.73
CA ARG A 237 45.11 16.65 -4.10
C ARG A 237 44.25 17.07 -5.29
N GLY A 238 43.88 18.34 -5.35
CA GLY A 238 43.19 18.96 -6.50
C GLY A 238 41.86 18.28 -6.85
N ALA A 239 41.70 17.95 -8.14
CA ALA A 239 40.46 17.41 -8.71
C ALA A 239 39.96 16.12 -8.02
N ALA A 240 40.86 15.26 -7.53
CA ALA A 240 40.48 14.03 -6.85
C ALA A 240 39.67 14.31 -5.56
N ARG A 241 39.99 15.39 -4.85
CA ARG A 241 39.23 15.82 -3.66
C ARG A 241 37.84 16.33 -4.04
N ALA A 242 37.73 17.09 -5.12
CA ALA A 242 36.45 17.57 -5.63
C ALA A 242 35.54 16.42 -6.08
N VAL A 243 36.07 15.44 -6.82
CA VAL A 243 35.32 14.25 -7.25
C VAL A 243 34.85 13.42 -6.04
N HIS A 244 35.69 13.27 -5.02
CA HIS A 244 35.31 12.56 -3.79
C HIS A 244 34.21 13.29 -3.01
N ALA A 245 34.31 14.62 -2.88
CA ALA A 245 33.28 15.43 -2.24
C ALA A 245 31.95 15.34 -3.02
N ALA A 246 32.00 15.47 -4.35
CA ALA A 246 30.83 15.33 -5.22
C ALA A 246 30.19 13.95 -5.09
N GLY A 247 31.00 12.88 -5.07
CA GLY A 247 30.51 11.52 -4.85
C GLY A 247 29.86 11.33 -3.47
N THR A 248 30.45 11.89 -2.42
CA THR A 248 29.87 11.82 -1.06
C THR A 248 28.53 12.56 -0.98
N LEU A 249 28.45 13.75 -1.59
CA LEU A 249 27.21 14.53 -1.68
C LEU A 249 26.13 13.80 -2.50
N ALA A 250 26.51 13.19 -3.62
CA ALA A 250 25.59 12.39 -4.44
C ALA A 250 25.05 11.19 -3.65
N ALA A 251 25.89 10.48 -2.89
CA ALA A 251 25.46 9.38 -2.03
C ALA A 251 24.51 9.86 -0.92
N LEU A 252 24.79 11.00 -0.29
CA LEU A 252 23.92 11.59 0.73
C LEU A 252 22.56 11.99 0.14
N GLY A 253 22.55 12.65 -1.02
CA GLY A 253 21.31 13.01 -1.72
C GLY A 253 20.49 11.78 -2.11
N ALA A 254 21.16 10.72 -2.58
CA ALA A 254 20.52 9.45 -2.89
C ALA A 254 19.90 8.77 -1.64
N LEU A 255 20.62 8.75 -0.52
CA LEU A 255 20.10 8.23 0.75
C LEU A 255 18.91 9.04 1.26
N ALA A 256 18.99 10.37 1.19
CA ALA A 256 17.89 11.25 1.55
C ALA A 256 16.64 10.96 0.70
N TYR A 257 16.80 10.83 -0.61
CA TYR A 257 15.70 10.48 -1.51
C TYR A 257 15.07 9.12 -1.13
N VAL A 258 15.88 8.09 -0.90
CA VAL A 258 15.39 6.75 -0.51
C VAL A 258 14.64 6.80 0.83
N ALA A 259 15.19 7.49 1.83
CA ALA A 259 14.57 7.62 3.15
C ALA A 259 13.21 8.33 3.08
N VAL A 260 13.14 9.46 2.35
CA VAL A 260 11.90 10.23 2.13
C VAL A 260 10.88 9.41 1.35
N TYR A 261 11.30 8.66 0.33
CA TYR A 261 10.43 7.77 -0.44
C TYR A 261 9.87 6.64 0.43
N ARG A 262 10.70 5.98 1.26
CA ARG A 262 10.26 4.88 2.13
C ARG A 262 9.32 5.33 3.22
N GLY A 263 9.54 6.52 3.79
CA GLY A 263 8.69 7.13 4.80
C GLY A 263 7.40 7.76 4.26
N GLU A 264 7.12 7.64 2.96
CA GLU A 264 5.93 8.20 2.29
C GLU A 264 5.80 9.73 2.44
N LEU A 265 6.92 10.39 2.79
CA LEU A 265 6.98 11.83 3.05
C LEU A 265 6.92 12.67 1.77
N VAL A 266 7.18 12.06 0.61
CA VAL A 266 7.10 12.77 -0.69
C VAL A 266 5.71 13.38 -0.89
N GLY A 267 4.65 12.65 -0.53
CA GLY A 267 3.28 13.16 -0.62
C GLY A 267 3.07 14.38 0.27
N MET A 268 3.47 14.25 1.53
CA MET A 268 3.36 15.31 2.53
C MET A 268 4.13 16.57 2.11
N VAL A 269 5.37 16.43 1.64
CA VAL A 269 6.19 17.58 1.18
C VAL A 269 5.55 18.27 -0.02
N LEU A 270 5.08 17.51 -1.01
CA LEU A 270 4.41 18.09 -2.17
C LEU A 270 3.11 18.79 -1.79
N GLU A 271 2.39 18.26 -0.82
CA GLU A 271 1.16 18.86 -0.30
C GLU A 271 1.45 20.16 0.46
N THR A 272 2.49 20.19 1.31
CA THR A 272 2.95 21.42 1.98
C THR A 272 3.38 22.49 0.97
N LEU A 273 4.14 22.12 -0.07
CA LEU A 273 4.55 23.05 -1.13
C LEU A 273 3.35 23.59 -1.92
N ARG A 274 2.32 22.76 -2.13
CA ARG A 274 1.10 23.15 -2.83
C ARG A 274 0.20 24.05 -1.99
N ALA A 275 0.15 23.83 -0.68
CA ALA A 275 -0.61 24.67 0.25
C ALA A 275 0.02 26.07 0.43
N GLY A 276 1.32 26.21 0.15
CA GLY A 276 2.07 27.45 0.35
C GLY A 276 2.47 27.66 1.82
N PRO A 277 3.43 28.56 2.11
CA PRO A 277 3.70 28.98 3.48
C PRO A 277 2.49 29.75 4.00
N GLY A 278 1.77 29.17 4.96
CA GLY A 278 0.71 29.84 5.71
C GLY A 278 1.23 30.90 6.67
#